data_AF-A0A916ZIK7-F1
#
_entry.id   AF-A0A916ZIK7-F1
#
_cell.length_a   1.000
_cell.length_b   1.000
_cell.length_c   1.000
_cell.angle_alpha   90.00
_cell.angle_beta   90.00
_cell.angle_gamma   90.00
#
_symmetry.space_group_name_H-M   'P 1'
#
loop_
_entity.id
_entity.type
_entity.pdbx_description
1 polymer ?
#
loop_
_entity_poly.entity_id
_entity_poly.type
_entity_poly.pdbx_seq_one_letter_code
_entity_poly.pdbx_strand_id
1 'polypeptide(L)'
;MPAHRQFTPDSDVMGRAAVYAGILSRTQGYGDDARMKALHDCVLFLQAEKLGLTLLTANAAEFDILLQMRPTGRILLYRPLPAKRRS
;
A
#
# COMPACT_ATOMS: atom_id res chain seq x y z
N MET A 1 -19.87 1.92 2.17
CA MET A 1 -19.41 2.70 1.00
C MET A 1 -20.32 2.37 -0.17
N PRO A 2 -20.71 3.33 -1.03
CA PRO A 2 -21.43 3.05 -2.27
C PRO A 2 -20.60 2.16 -3.22
N ALA A 3 -21.27 1.28 -3.98
CA ALA A 3 -20.60 0.31 -4.85
C ALA A 3 -19.66 0.96 -5.88
N HIS A 4 -20.05 2.11 -6.45
CA HIS A 4 -19.23 2.86 -7.42
C HIS A 4 -17.94 3.48 -6.83
N ARG A 5 -17.75 3.41 -5.50
CA ARG A 5 -16.53 3.84 -4.80
C ARG A 5 -15.68 2.67 -4.29
N GLN A 6 -16.09 1.43 -4.59
CA GLN A 6 -15.37 0.23 -4.20
C GLN A 6 -14.89 -0.50 -5.45
N PHE A 7 -13.59 -0.77 -5.51
CA PHE A 7 -12.98 -1.44 -6.64
C PHE A 7 -12.35 -2.75 -6.15
N THR A 8 -12.68 -3.84 -6.83
CA THR A 8 -12.03 -5.14 -6.60
C THR A 8 -10.78 -5.22 -7.47
N PRO A 9 -9.58 -5.46 -6.90
CA PRO A 9 -8.38 -5.71 -7.68
C PRO A 9 -8.56 -6.93 -8.57
N ASP A 10 -8.09 -6.86 -9.81
CA ASP A 10 -8.09 -8.03 -10.70
C ASP A 10 -6.82 -8.87 -10.54
N SER A 11 -6.78 -10.03 -11.21
CA SER A 11 -5.70 -11.00 -11.09
C SER A 11 -4.33 -10.44 -11.49
N ASP A 12 -4.29 -9.51 -12.44
CA ASP A 12 -3.06 -8.84 -12.84
C ASP A 12 -2.50 -7.93 -11.74
N VAL A 13 -3.35 -7.11 -11.10
CA VAL A 13 -2.94 -6.32 -9.93
C VAL A 13 -2.50 -7.24 -8.79
N MET A 14 -3.25 -8.32 -8.53
CA MET A 14 -2.89 -9.29 -7.48
C MET A 14 -1.54 -9.96 -7.75
N GLY A 15 -1.28 -10.39 -8.99
CA GLY A 15 -0.03 -11.04 -9.37
C GLY A 15 1.17 -10.10 -9.24
N ARG A 16 1.05 -8.86 -9.73
CA ARG A 16 2.10 -7.85 -9.61
C ARG A 16 2.35 -7.46 -8.16
N ALA A 17 1.30 -7.33 -7.35
CA ALA A 17 1.40 -7.04 -5.93
C ALA A 17 2.12 -8.15 -5.17
N ALA A 18 1.84 -9.42 -5.49
CA ALA A 18 2.52 -10.57 -4.89
C ALA A 18 4.03 -10.58 -5.19
N VAL A 19 4.43 -10.20 -6.41
CA VAL A 19 5.85 -10.05 -6.77
C VAL A 19 6.50 -8.95 -5.92
N TYR A 20 5.88 -7.78 -5.80
CA TYR A 20 6.38 -6.65 -5.02
C TYR A 20 6.49 -7.00 -3.53
N ALA A 21 5.44 -7.61 -2.97
CA ALA A 21 5.41 -8.05 -1.58
C ALA A 21 6.48 -9.11 -1.30
N GLY A 22 6.71 -10.00 -2.27
CA GLY A 22 7.85 -10.89 -2.26
C GLY A 22 9.15 -10.10 -2.13
N ILE A 23 9.44 -9.20 -3.09
CA ILE A 23 10.64 -8.32 -3.11
C ILE A 23 10.87 -7.70 -1.72
N LEU A 24 9.87 -6.99 -1.21
CA LEU A 24 9.91 -6.33 0.10
C LEU A 24 10.23 -7.30 1.25
N SER A 25 9.61 -8.48 1.26
CA SER A 25 9.78 -9.46 2.33
C SER A 25 11.23 -9.93 2.48
N ARG A 26 11.98 -10.07 1.37
CA ARG A 26 13.41 -10.45 1.43
C ARG A 26 14.32 -9.26 1.73
N THR A 27 13.99 -8.07 1.24
CA THR A 27 14.85 -6.89 1.43
C THR A 27 14.70 -6.24 2.81
N GLN A 28 13.49 -6.31 3.39
CA GLN A 28 13.16 -5.67 4.67
C GLN A 28 13.13 -6.64 5.85
N GLY A 29 13.35 -7.94 5.62
CA GLY A 29 13.40 -8.95 6.68
C GLY A 29 12.07 -9.14 7.42
N TYR A 30 10.94 -9.01 6.73
CA TYR A 30 9.62 -9.15 7.35
C TYR A 30 9.41 -10.53 7.96
N GLY A 31 8.99 -10.56 9.24
CA GLY A 31 8.43 -11.75 9.89
C GLY A 31 7.09 -12.16 9.27
N ASP A 32 6.60 -13.37 9.61
CA ASP A 32 5.44 -13.98 8.95
C ASP A 32 4.18 -13.08 8.98
N ASP A 33 3.90 -12.42 10.12
CA ASP A 33 2.75 -11.52 10.28
C ASP A 33 2.83 -10.25 9.40
N ALA A 34 4.04 -9.82 9.04
CA ALA A 34 4.26 -8.62 8.23
C ALA A 34 4.13 -8.88 6.72
N ARG A 35 4.18 -10.15 6.27
CA ARG A 35 4.09 -10.50 4.84
C ARG A 35 2.72 -10.21 4.24
N MET A 36 1.65 -10.53 4.98
CA MET A 36 0.29 -10.24 4.51
C MET A 36 0.02 -8.73 4.46
N LYS A 37 0.54 -7.98 5.45
CA LYS A 37 0.49 -6.51 5.42
C LYS A 37 1.19 -5.96 4.17
N ALA A 38 2.40 -6.45 3.88
CA ALA A 38 3.14 -6.04 2.69
C ALA A 38 2.37 -6.33 1.39
N LEU A 39 1.71 -7.49 1.30
CA LEU A 39 0.85 -7.81 0.16
C LEU A 39 -0.29 -6.81 0.01
N HIS A 40 -1.01 -6.52 1.09
CA HIS A 40 -2.11 -5.55 1.06
C HIS A 40 -1.65 -4.15 0.65
N ASP A 41 -0.52 -3.68 1.18
CA ASP A 41 0.06 -2.38 0.81
C ASP A 41 0.43 -2.34 -0.68
N CYS A 42 1.01 -3.42 -1.22
CA CYS A 42 1.31 -3.54 -2.64
C CYS A 42 0.05 -3.54 -3.52
N VAL A 43 -1.02 -4.24 -3.09
CA VAL A 43 -2.31 -4.26 -3.81
C VAL A 43 -2.91 -2.85 -3.82
N LEU A 44 -2.94 -2.15 -2.69
CA LEU A 44 -3.45 -0.77 -2.61
C LEU A 44 -2.67 0.17 -3.51
N PHE A 45 -1.34 0.08 -3.51
CA PHE A 45 -0.46 0.88 -4.35
C PHE A 45 -0.73 0.69 -5.85
N LEU A 46 -0.70 -0.56 -6.32
CA LEU A 46 -0.87 -0.87 -7.74
C LEU A 46 -2.30 -0.68 -8.22
N GLN A 47 -3.30 -0.91 -7.36
CA GLN A 47 -4.70 -0.62 -7.68
C GLN A 47 -4.94 0.89 -7.81
N ALA A 48 -4.39 1.70 -6.91
CA ALA A 48 -4.49 3.16 -6.99
C ALA A 48 -3.81 3.69 -8.27
N GLU A 49 -2.61 3.18 -8.59
CA GLU A 49 -1.91 3.53 -9.83
C GLU A 49 -2.74 3.17 -11.08
N LYS A 50 -3.28 1.95 -11.14
CA LYS A 50 -4.10 1.48 -12.26
C LYS A 50 -5.34 2.35 -12.48
N LEU A 51 -5.99 2.76 -11.41
CA LEU A 51 -7.19 3.61 -11.46
C LEU A 51 -6.87 5.09 -11.69
N GLY A 52 -5.59 5.47 -11.73
CA GLY A 52 -5.19 6.86 -11.82
C GLY A 52 -5.55 7.67 -10.58
N LEU A 53 -5.55 7.05 -9.40
CA LEU A 53 -5.82 7.69 -8.11
C LEU A 53 -4.52 8.03 -7.35
N THR A 54 -4.64 8.95 -6.39
CA THR A 54 -3.59 9.21 -5.39
C THR A 54 -3.92 8.41 -4.13
N LEU A 55 -2.97 7.59 -3.67
CA LEU A 55 -3.15 6.81 -2.45
C LEU A 55 -2.85 7.65 -1.21
N LEU A 56 -3.78 7.67 -0.25
CA LEU A 56 -3.61 8.34 1.04
C LEU A 56 -3.23 7.33 2.12
N THR A 57 -2.11 7.55 2.82
CA THR A 57 -1.68 6.63 3.89
C THR A 57 -0.84 7.32 4.97
N ALA A 58 -0.89 6.80 6.19
CA ALA A 58 0.05 7.15 7.25
C ALA A 58 1.31 6.27 7.25
N ASN A 59 1.32 5.21 6.42
CA ASN A 59 2.37 4.21 6.40
C ASN A 59 3.57 4.66 5.56
N ALA A 60 4.27 5.71 6.00
CA ALA A 60 5.32 6.34 5.19
C ALA A 60 6.51 5.41 4.88
N ALA A 61 6.89 4.52 5.79
CA ALA A 61 8.09 3.71 5.65
C ALA A 61 8.00 2.72 4.47
N GLU A 62 6.94 1.92 4.40
CA GLU A 62 6.78 0.92 3.34
C GLU A 62 6.47 1.56 1.99
N PHE A 63 5.70 2.65 1.99
CA PHE A 63 5.32 3.32 0.76
C PHE A 63 6.44 4.18 0.15
N ASP A 64 7.41 4.64 0.96
CA ASP A 64 8.65 5.23 0.42
C ASP A 64 9.44 4.20 -0.41
N ILE A 65 9.58 2.97 0.08
CA ILE A 65 10.26 1.89 -0.64
C ILE A 65 9.50 1.52 -1.92
N LEU A 66 8.16 1.47 -1.86
CA LEU A 66 7.32 1.22 -3.05
C LEU A 66 7.50 2.31 -4.11
N LEU A 67 7.59 3.58 -3.71
CA LEU A 67 7.87 4.70 -4.61
C LEU A 67 9.27 4.63 -5.23
N GLN A 68 10.27 4.16 -4.48
CA GLN A 68 11.62 3.93 -5.03
C GLN A 68 11.61 2.84 -6.12
N MET A 69 10.81 1.77 -5.96
CA MET A 69 10.65 0.73 -6.98
C MET A 69 9.80 1.19 -8.17
N ARG A 70 8.82 2.07 -7.94
CA ARG A 70 7.88 2.53 -8.97
C ARG A 70 7.58 4.03 -8.82
N PRO A 71 8.44 4.89 -9.38
CA PRO A 71 8.36 6.34 -9.20
C PRO A 71 7.11 7.01 -9.80
N THR A 72 6.35 6.30 -10.64
CA THR A 72 5.10 6.78 -11.26
C THR A 72 3.90 6.77 -10.29
N GLY A 73 4.03 6.12 -9.13
CA GLY A 73 2.99 6.08 -8.12
C GLY A 73 2.70 7.47 -7.53
N ARG A 74 1.43 7.76 -7.25
CA ARG A 74 1.01 9.00 -6.58
C ARG A 74 0.57 8.68 -5.17
N ILE A 75 1.27 9.24 -4.19
CA ILE A 75 0.99 9.01 -2.76
C ILE A 75 0.90 10.35 -2.03
N LEU A 76 -0.08 10.48 -1.15
CA LEU A 76 -0.15 11.53 -0.13
C LEU A 76 0.07 10.89 1.23
N LEU A 77 1.15 11.30 1.89
CA LEU A 77 1.50 10.83 3.23
C LEU A 77 0.94 11.78 4.27
N TYR A 78 0.37 11.24 5.35
CA TYR A 78 -0.08 12.04 6.49
C TYR A 78 0.47 11.50 7.80
N ARG A 79 0.61 12.38 8.80
CA ARG A 79 0.95 11.98 10.17
C ARG A 79 -0.31 12.05 11.03
N PRO A 80 -0.76 10.93 11.64
CA PRO A 80 -1.90 10.96 12.54
C PRO A 80 -1.54 11.79 13.78
N LEU A 81 -2.47 12.64 14.21
CA LEU A 81 -2.34 13.36 15.48
C LEU A 81 -2.58 12.39 16.65
N PRO A 82 -1.89 12.56 17.80
CA PRO A 82 -2.17 11.77 18.98
C PRO A 82 -3.64 11.91 19.38
N ALA A 83 -4.28 10.79 19.75
CA ALA A 83 -5.66 10.81 20.20
C ALA A 83 -5.80 11.73 21.43
N LYS A 84 -6.81 12.61 21.42
CA LYS A 84 -7.12 13.47 22.57
C LYS A 84 -7.45 12.56 23.76
N ARG A 85 -6.61 12.56 24.80
CA ARG A 85 -6.90 11.82 26.05
C ARG A 85 -8.27 12.30 26.55
N ARG A 86 -9.24 11.39 26.65
CA ARG A 86 -10.51 11.67 27.34
C ARG A 86 -10.16 11.92 28.81
N SER A 87 -10.40 13.15 29.26
CA SER A 87 -10.34 13.56 30.67
C SER A 87 -11.44 12.88 31.46
#